data_AF-A0A4Y2CW24-F1
#
_entry.id   AF-A0A4Y2CW24-F1
#
_cell.length_a   1.000
_cell.length_b   1.000
_cell.length_c   1.000
_cell.angle_alpha   90.00
_cell.angle_beta   90.00
_cell.angle_gamma   90.00
#
_symmetry.space_group_name_H-M   'P 1'
#
loop_
_entity.id
_entity.type
_entity.pdbx_description
1 polymer ?
#
loop_
_entity_poly.entity_id
_entity_poly.type
_entity_poly.pdbx_seq_one_letter_code
_entity_poly.pdbx_strand_id
1 'polypeptide(L)'
;MVSALDHSVGEIFEALEKAKMLDNTIFVFTTDNGGAVEGTDGSLGSNYPLRGSKYNLWEGGVRATGFLWSPFLRHRSRIFNELMHISDWLPTLMSAAGKDTSLKRRPVKLRFRVRSRSSTVWIANFLSPRGRRFGDMETSVLGAQ
;
A
#
# COMPACT_ATOMS: atom_id res chain seq x y z
N MET A 1 -0.53 16.07 11.32
CA MET A 1 -0.64 15.82 9.86
C MET A 1 -0.76 14.34 9.53
N VAL A 2 0.15 13.47 9.99
CA VAL A 2 0.11 12.02 9.66
C VAL A 2 -1.24 11.37 9.99
N SER A 3 -1.80 11.60 11.18
CA SER A 3 -3.13 11.04 11.54
C SER A 3 -4.28 11.57 10.68
N ALA A 4 -4.19 12.81 10.19
CA ALA A 4 -5.21 13.36 9.29
C ALA A 4 -5.10 12.74 7.90
N LEU A 5 -3.87 12.53 7.39
CA LEU A 5 -3.64 11.82 6.13
C LEU A 5 -4.16 10.37 6.20
N ASP A 6 -3.88 9.67 7.29
CA ASP A 6 -4.37 8.29 7.53
C ASP A 6 -5.91 8.25 7.51
N HIS A 7 -6.56 9.19 8.21
CA HIS A 7 -8.01 9.33 8.19
C HIS A 7 -8.55 9.57 6.78
N SER A 8 -7.98 10.53 6.04
CA SER A 8 -8.41 10.82 4.67
C SER A 8 -8.20 9.67 3.69
N VAL A 9 -7.14 8.87 3.86
CA VAL A 9 -6.94 7.63 3.10
C VAL A 9 -8.06 6.62 3.41
N GLY A 10 -8.44 6.49 4.69
CA GLY A 10 -9.58 5.69 5.12
C GLY A 10 -10.90 6.15 4.48
N GLU A 11 -11.18 7.45 4.49
CA GLU A 11 -12.39 8.02 3.88
C GLU A 11 -12.47 7.74 2.37
N ILE A 12 -11.36 7.87 1.64
CA ILE A 12 -11.29 7.53 0.21
C ILE A 12 -11.58 6.04 0.01
N PHE A 13 -10.97 5.17 0.82
CA PHE A 13 -11.16 3.73 0.71
C PHE A 13 -12.62 3.34 0.97
N GLU A 14 -13.23 3.87 2.04
CA GLU A 14 -14.65 3.67 2.35
C GLU A 14 -15.58 4.19 1.26
N ALA A 15 -15.28 5.36 0.67
CA ALA A 15 -16.07 5.92 -0.42
C ALA A 15 -16.05 5.00 -1.65
N LEU A 16 -14.88 4.46 -2.00
CA LEU A 16 -14.74 3.49 -3.09
C LEU A 16 -15.47 2.17 -2.77
N GLU A 17 -15.49 1.74 -1.51
CA GLU A 17 -16.24 0.56 -1.07
C GLU A 17 -17.75 0.76 -1.21
N LYS A 18 -18.28 1.87 -0.67
CA LYS A 18 -19.69 2.25 -0.76
C LYS A 18 -20.15 2.39 -2.21
N ALA A 19 -19.28 2.89 -3.09
CA ALA A 19 -19.51 2.98 -4.53
C ALA A 19 -19.34 1.65 -5.28
N LYS A 20 -18.96 0.55 -4.61
CA LYS A 20 -18.66 -0.77 -5.21
C LYS A 20 -17.57 -0.71 -6.28
N MET A 21 -16.63 0.23 -6.16
CA MET A 21 -15.52 0.41 -7.10
C MET A 21 -14.26 -0.36 -6.70
N LEU A 22 -14.18 -0.81 -5.44
CA LEU A 22 -13.03 -1.53 -4.91
C LEU A 22 -12.68 -2.82 -5.68
N ASP A 23 -13.68 -3.51 -6.26
CA ASP A 23 -13.48 -4.74 -7.03
C ASP A 23 -12.64 -4.56 -8.30
N ASN A 24 -12.53 -3.32 -8.79
CA ASN A 24 -11.72 -2.95 -9.95
C ASN A 24 -10.75 -1.79 -9.64
N THR A 25 -10.17 -1.79 -8.44
CA THR A 25 -9.25 -0.75 -7.99
C THR A 25 -7.85 -1.30 -7.74
N ILE A 26 -6.83 -0.52 -8.12
CA ILE A 26 -5.46 -0.67 -7.61
C ILE A 26 -5.19 0.56 -6.77
N PHE A 27 -4.95 0.36 -5.48
CA PHE A 27 -4.60 1.42 -4.54
C PHE A 27 -3.10 1.36 -4.27
N VAL A 28 -2.39 2.44 -4.61
CA VAL A 28 -0.96 2.61 -4.34
C VAL A 28 -0.82 3.77 -3.37
N PHE A 29 -0.07 3.56 -2.31
CA PHE A 29 0.41 4.63 -1.45
C PHE A 29 1.93 4.58 -1.44
N THR A 30 2.55 5.73 -1.64
CA THR A 30 4.01 5.87 -1.60
C THR A 30 4.37 7.28 -1.18
N THR A 31 5.63 7.49 -0.84
CA THR A 31 6.23 8.82 -0.70
C THR A 31 7.20 9.11 -1.86
N ASP A 32 7.51 10.38 -2.08
CA ASP A 32 8.40 10.89 -3.12
C ASP A 32 9.88 10.93 -2.68
N ASN A 33 10.14 11.05 -1.37
CA ASN A 33 11.47 11.00 -0.78
C ASN A 33 11.41 10.51 0.68
N GLY A 34 12.57 10.32 1.30
CA GLY A 34 12.66 10.05 2.72
C GLY A 34 12.30 11.27 3.58
N GLY A 35 11.96 11.05 4.85
CA GLY A 35 11.56 12.12 5.76
C GLY A 35 12.66 13.14 6.02
N ALA A 36 12.27 14.40 6.25
CA ALA A 36 13.14 15.46 6.72
C ALA A 36 13.38 15.30 8.23
N VAL A 37 14.38 14.50 8.61
CA VAL A 37 14.64 14.15 10.03
C VAL A 37 15.00 15.38 10.87
N GLU A 38 15.70 16.34 10.25
CA GLU A 38 16.18 17.56 10.92
C GLU A 38 15.22 18.74 10.81
N GLY A 39 14.01 18.57 10.25
CA GLY A 39 13.08 19.69 10.11
C GLY A 39 13.41 20.66 8.97
N THR A 40 14.28 20.28 8.04
CA THR A 40 14.91 21.18 7.04
C THR A 40 13.92 21.94 6.14
N ASP A 41 12.70 21.46 6.00
CA ASP A 41 11.62 22.07 5.21
C ASP A 41 10.36 22.37 6.03
N GLY A 42 10.49 22.46 7.36
CA GLY A 42 9.36 22.64 8.28
C GLY A 42 8.54 21.37 8.52
N SER A 43 8.91 20.24 7.93
CA SER A 43 8.31 18.93 8.21
C SER A 43 9.20 18.08 9.11
N LEU A 44 8.61 17.24 9.95
CA LEU A 44 9.33 16.26 10.77
C LEU A 44 8.98 14.86 10.30
N GLY A 45 10.00 14.07 10.01
CA GLY A 45 9.88 12.67 9.62
C GLY A 45 10.83 11.76 10.38
N SER A 46 10.59 10.46 10.31
CA SER A 46 11.50 9.43 10.84
C SER A 46 11.85 8.45 9.74
N ASN A 47 13.15 8.23 9.55
CA ASN A 47 13.67 7.25 8.60
C ASN A 47 14.25 6.01 9.29
N TYR A 48 14.08 5.86 10.61
CA TYR A 48 14.65 4.74 11.36
C TYR A 48 14.24 3.38 10.74
N PRO A 49 15.17 2.43 10.57
CA PRO A 49 16.58 2.42 11.01
C PRO A 49 17.58 2.92 9.94
N LEU A 50 17.10 3.56 8.88
CA LEU A 50 17.90 3.94 7.72
C LEU A 50 18.68 5.24 7.98
N ARG A 51 19.91 5.28 7.45
CA ARG A 51 20.77 6.46 7.54
C ARG A 51 20.27 7.57 6.63
N GLY A 52 20.29 8.81 7.12
CA GLY A 52 20.08 10.01 6.32
C GLY A 52 18.66 10.56 6.32
N SER A 53 18.46 11.59 5.51
CA SER A 53 17.29 12.45 5.47
C SER A 53 16.99 12.82 4.01
N LYS A 54 15.81 13.41 3.76
CA LYS A 54 15.59 14.26 2.58
C LYS A 54 16.83 15.10 2.26
N TYR A 55 17.11 15.26 0.97
CA TYR A 55 18.31 15.89 0.39
C TYR A 55 19.60 15.06 0.39
N ASN A 56 19.61 13.88 1.02
CA ASN A 56 20.80 13.01 1.03
C ASN A 56 20.57 11.74 0.20
N LEU A 57 21.65 11.19 -0.36
CA LEU A 57 21.62 9.93 -1.15
C LEU A 57 21.74 8.66 -0.29
N TRP A 58 21.72 8.79 1.03
CA TRP A 58 21.67 7.63 1.93
C TRP A 58 20.28 6.97 1.86
N GLU A 59 20.18 5.70 2.27
CA GLU A 59 18.93 4.93 2.23
C GLU A 59 17.72 5.68 2.82
N GLY A 60 17.91 6.41 3.92
CA GLY A 60 16.85 7.18 4.56
C GLY A 60 16.40 8.41 3.77
N GLY A 61 17.13 8.85 2.74
CA GLY A 61 16.71 9.93 1.85
C GLY A 61 16.05 9.45 0.55
N VAL A 62 16.40 8.25 0.07
CA VAL A 62 15.96 7.73 -1.24
C VAL A 62 15.03 6.51 -1.17
N ARG A 63 15.02 5.76 -0.06
CA ARG A 63 14.12 4.61 0.11
C ARG A 63 12.75 5.12 0.57
N ALA A 64 11.75 4.95 -0.29
CA ALA A 64 10.37 5.34 0.00
C ALA A 64 9.60 4.22 0.73
N THR A 65 8.68 4.62 1.60
CA THR A 65 7.58 3.75 2.06
C THR A 65 6.62 3.53 0.90
N GLY A 66 6.20 2.29 0.68
CA GLY A 66 5.21 1.94 -0.33
C GLY A 66 4.29 0.81 0.13
N PHE A 67 3.00 0.91 -0.16
CA PHE A 67 2.07 -0.21 -0.07
C PHE A 67 1.18 -0.28 -1.31
N LEU A 68 0.73 -1.51 -1.61
CA LEU A 68 -0.15 -1.81 -2.72
C LEU A 68 -1.32 -2.66 -2.22
N TRP A 69 -2.52 -2.21 -2.50
CA TRP A 69 -3.75 -2.98 -2.30
C TRP A 69 -4.48 -3.14 -3.63
N SER A 70 -4.97 -4.34 -3.92
CA SER A 70 -5.85 -4.59 -5.06
C SER A 70 -6.49 -5.97 -4.93
N PRO A 71 -7.76 -6.14 -5.34
CA PRO A 71 -8.37 -7.47 -5.36
C PRO A 71 -7.69 -8.41 -6.35
N PHE A 72 -6.96 -7.89 -7.34
CA PHE A 72 -6.27 -8.67 -8.37
C PHE A 72 -5.04 -9.45 -7.87
N LEU A 73 -4.49 -9.06 -6.71
CA LEU A 73 -3.29 -9.69 -6.15
C LEU A 73 -3.60 -11.10 -5.64
N ARG A 74 -2.86 -12.10 -6.15
CA ARG A 74 -3.02 -13.52 -5.75
C ARG A 74 -2.63 -13.77 -4.30
N HIS A 75 -1.50 -13.18 -3.90
CA HIS A 75 -0.91 -13.36 -2.59
C HIS A 75 -1.00 -12.03 -1.87
N ARG A 76 -2.07 -11.89 -1.08
CA ARG A 76 -2.28 -10.74 -0.19
C ARG A 76 -1.45 -10.94 1.07
N SER A 77 -1.23 -9.86 1.83
CA SER A 77 -0.47 -9.89 3.09
C SER A 77 0.94 -10.48 2.95
N ARG A 78 1.68 -10.00 1.97
CA ARG A 78 3.08 -10.37 1.77
C ARG A 78 3.98 -9.14 1.78
N ILE A 79 5.22 -9.36 2.19
CA ILE A 79 6.31 -8.40 2.00
C ILE A 79 6.93 -8.66 0.62
N PHE A 80 7.15 -7.61 -0.15
CA PHE A 80 7.89 -7.66 -1.40
C PHE A 80 9.31 -7.16 -1.15
N ASN A 81 10.29 -8.07 -1.14
CA ASN A 81 11.69 -7.77 -0.82
C ASN A 81 12.54 -7.48 -2.06
N GLU A 82 11.97 -7.50 -3.25
CA GLU A 82 12.70 -7.19 -4.48
C GLU A 82 12.82 -5.67 -4.67
N LEU A 83 13.77 -5.28 -5.51
CA LEU A 83 13.96 -3.88 -5.87
C LEU A 83 12.83 -3.37 -6.77
N MET A 84 12.36 -2.18 -6.45
CA MET A 84 11.41 -1.42 -7.25
C MET A 84 11.82 0.05 -7.22
N HIS A 85 11.83 0.69 -8.39
CA HIS A 85 12.11 2.12 -8.53
C HIS A 85 10.83 2.88 -8.85
N ILE A 86 10.76 4.18 -8.53
CA ILE A 86 9.58 5.02 -8.81
C ILE A 86 9.18 5.00 -10.29
N SER A 87 10.16 4.87 -11.19
CA SER A 87 9.93 4.77 -12.64
C SER A 87 9.21 3.49 -13.07
N ASP A 88 9.16 2.48 -12.21
CA ASP A 88 8.53 1.20 -12.52
C ASP A 88 7.02 1.26 -12.33
N TRP A 89 6.50 2.24 -11.60
CA TRP A 89 5.05 2.41 -11.40
C TRP A 89 4.31 2.61 -12.72
N LEU A 90 4.78 3.50 -13.58
CA LEU A 90 4.13 3.79 -14.86
C LEU A 90 3.96 2.54 -15.74
N PRO A 91 5.02 1.82 -16.14
CA PRO A 91 4.85 0.61 -16.94
C PRO A 91 4.06 -0.47 -16.20
N THR A 92 4.16 -0.56 -14.87
CA THR A 92 3.41 -1.55 -14.07
C THR A 92 1.91 -1.27 -14.09
N LEU A 93 1.48 -0.03 -13.88
CA LEU A 93 0.06 0.37 -13.87
C LEU A 93 -0.53 0.34 -15.28
N MET A 94 0.23 0.73 -16.30
CA MET A 94 -0.18 0.61 -17.71
C MET A 94 -0.42 -0.85 -18.10
N SER A 95 0.51 -1.74 -17.72
CA SER A 95 0.35 -3.17 -17.95
C SER A 95 -0.86 -3.74 -17.20
N ALA A 96 -1.10 -3.31 -15.95
CA ALA A 96 -2.27 -3.72 -15.18
C ALA A 96 -3.60 -3.24 -15.80
N ALA A 97 -3.59 -2.08 -16.47
CA ALA A 97 -4.72 -1.56 -17.24
C ALA A 97 -4.88 -2.22 -18.63
N GLY A 98 -4.07 -3.25 -18.95
CA GLY A 98 -4.12 -3.94 -20.24
C GLY A 98 -3.61 -3.10 -21.42
N LYS A 99 -2.83 -2.06 -21.16
CA LYS A 99 -2.22 -1.23 -22.21
C LYS A 99 -0.83 -1.74 -22.54
N ASP A 100 -0.48 -1.68 -23.83
CA ASP A 100 0.86 -2.03 -24.29
C ASP A 100 1.86 -0.99 -23.78
N THR A 101 2.91 -1.48 -23.14
CA THR A 101 4.02 -0.67 -22.67
C THR A 101 5.18 -0.87 -23.65
N SER A 102 5.14 -0.16 -24.78
CA SER A 102 6.31 0.01 -25.67
C SER A 102 7.44 0.86 -25.03
N LEU A 103 7.43 0.92 -23.70
CA LEU A 103 8.43 1.61 -22.89
C LEU A 103 9.68 0.74 -22.81
N LYS A 104 10.86 1.35 -22.92
CA LYS A 104 12.16 0.64 -22.87
C LYS A 104 12.40 -0.12 -21.55
N ARG A 105 11.63 0.15 -20.49
CA ARG A 105 11.74 -0.50 -19.17
C ARG A 105 10.70 -1.59 -19.00
N ARG A 106 11.13 -2.75 -18.51
CA ARG A 106 10.24 -3.89 -18.22
C ARG A 106 9.42 -3.60 -16.95
N PRO A 107 8.10 -3.80 -16.96
CA PRO A 107 7.27 -3.64 -15.76
C PRO A 107 7.68 -4.65 -14.68
N VAL A 108 7.52 -4.26 -13.41
CA VAL A 108 7.60 -5.22 -12.31
C VAL A 108 6.39 -6.14 -12.41
N LYS A 109 6.64 -7.45 -12.56
CA LYS A 109 5.57 -8.44 -12.68
C LYS A 109 4.86 -8.62 -11.35
N LEU A 110 3.84 -7.81 -11.11
CA LEU A 110 2.81 -8.09 -10.13
C LEU A 110 1.99 -9.28 -10.67
N ARG A 111 2.11 -10.45 -10.05
CA ARG A 111 1.39 -11.65 -10.49
C ARG A 111 -0.09 -11.54 -10.10
N PHE A 112 -0.90 -10.99 -10.99
CA PHE A 112 -2.36 -10.95 -10.86
C PHE A 112 -3.00 -12.25 -11.40
N ARG A 113 -4.07 -12.75 -10.76
CA ARG A 113 -5.00 -13.73 -11.37
C ARG A 113 -6.36 -13.49 -10.75
N VAL A 114 -7.32 -13.25 -11.62
CA VAL A 114 -8.73 -13.17 -11.25
C VAL A 114 -9.19 -14.57 -10.84
N ARG A 115 -9.44 -14.77 -9.55
CA ARG A 115 -10.35 -15.82 -9.09
C ARG A 115 -11.06 -15.34 -7.83
N SER A 116 -12.38 -15.55 -7.84
CA SER A 116 -13.40 -15.00 -6.97
C SER A 116 -13.29 -15.45 -5.50
N ARG A 117 -13.72 -14.52 -4.63
CA ARG A 117 -14.22 -14.62 -3.24
C ARG A 117 -13.26 -14.64 -2.04
N SER A 118 -13.59 -13.69 -1.15
CA SER A 118 -13.44 -13.61 0.31
C SER A 118 -12.18 -12.96 0.90
N SER A 119 -12.46 -12.21 1.97
CA SER A 119 -11.76 -11.07 2.54
C SER A 119 -10.55 -11.44 3.41
N THR A 120 -9.58 -10.51 3.48
CA THR A 120 -8.82 -10.05 4.68
C THR A 120 -7.45 -9.51 4.25
N VAL A 121 -7.06 -8.32 4.75
CA VAL A 121 -5.75 -7.69 4.56
C VAL A 121 -5.21 -7.28 5.94
N TRP A 122 -3.96 -7.64 6.24
CA TRP A 122 -3.20 -7.16 7.40
C TRP A 122 -2.04 -6.24 6.99
N ILE A 123 -1.89 -5.17 7.77
CA ILE A 123 -0.82 -4.16 7.78
C ILE A 123 0.31 -4.62 8.73
N ALA A 124 1.56 -4.25 8.44
CA ALA A 124 2.67 -4.38 9.38
C ALA A 124 2.76 -3.16 10.33
N ASN A 125 2.50 -3.44 11.61
CA ASN A 125 2.89 -2.79 12.86
C ASN A 125 2.82 -1.26 13.02
N PHE A 126 1.78 -0.81 13.73
CA PHE A 126 1.90 0.20 14.79
C PHE A 126 1.13 -0.30 16.03
N LEU A 127 1.77 -0.29 17.20
CA LEU A 127 1.17 -0.66 18.48
C LEU A 127 0.03 0.32 18.84
N SER A 128 -1.17 -0.20 19.08
CA SER A 128 -2.26 0.55 19.70
C SER A 128 -2.25 0.33 21.21
N PRO A 129 -2.01 1.36 22.04
CA PRO A 129 -2.31 1.30 23.45
C PRO A 129 -3.79 1.62 23.66
N ARG A 130 -4.65 0.61 23.47
CA ARG A 130 -5.93 0.35 24.16
C ARG A 130 -6.76 -0.62 23.33
N GLY A 131 -6.86 -1.85 23.85
CA GLY A 131 -7.46 -2.99 23.17
C GLY A 131 -8.96 -2.84 22.91
N ARG A 132 -9.36 -3.25 21.69
CA ARG A 132 -10.61 -3.96 21.40
C ARG A 132 -10.29 -5.00 20.31
N ARG A 133 -10.77 -6.23 20.51
CA ARG A 133 -10.50 -7.39 19.62
C ARG A 133 -11.50 -7.39 18.48
N PHE A 134 -11.04 -7.72 17.27
CA PHE A 134 -11.90 -8.17 16.19
C PHE A 134 -12.08 -9.68 16.40
N GLY A 135 -13.24 -10.09 16.92
CA GLY A 135 -13.52 -11.47 17.31
C GLY A 135 -14.94 -11.72 17.83
N ASP A 136 -15.69 -10.68 18.18
CA ASP A 136 -17.05 -10.82 18.71
C ASP A 136 -18.11 -10.74 17.59
N MET A 137 -17.96 -11.58 16.55
CA MET A 137 -19.07 -11.91 15.66
C MET A 137 -19.27 -13.42 15.70
N GLU A 138 -20.18 -13.86 16.57
CA GLU A 138 -20.83 -15.16 16.46
C GLU A 138 -21.43 -15.28 15.06
N THR A 139 -20.92 -16.23 14.28
CA THR A 139 -21.66 -16.76 13.13
C THR A 139 -22.28 -18.08 13.57
N SER A 140 -23.42 -17.96 14.26
CA SER A 140 -24.45 -18.97 14.13
C SER A 140 -25.13 -18.75 12.78
N VAL A 141 -25.28 -19.82 11.99
CA VAL A 141 -26.39 -20.10 11.07
C VAL A 141 -25.97 -21.30 10.20
N LEU A 142 -26.49 -22.45 10.64
CA LEU A 142 -27.18 -23.51 9.88
C LEU A 142 -26.49 -24.10 8.64
N GLY A 143 -26.28 -25.41 8.74
CA GLY A 143 -25.99 -26.26 7.59
C GLY A 143 -27.18 -26.42 6.66
N ALA A 144 -26.87 -26.84 5.44
CA ALA A 144 -27.71 -27.68 4.62
C ALA A 144 -26.81 -28.37 3.58
N GLN A 145 -27.25 -29.58 3.24
CA GLN A 145 -26.71 -30.51 2.25
C GLN A 145 -26.61 -29.89 0.85
#